data_AF-A0A1F6NY37-F1
#
_entry.id   AF-A0A1F6NY37-F1
#
_cell.length_a   1.000
_cell.length_b   1.000
_cell.length_c   1.000
_cell.angle_alpha   90.00
_cell.angle_beta   90.00
_cell.angle_gamma   90.00
#
_symmetry.space_group_name_H-M   'P 1'
#
loop_
_entity.id
_entity.type
_entity.pdbx_description
1 polymer ?
#
loop_
_entity_poly.entity_id
_entity_poly.type
_entity_poly.pdbx_seq_one_letter_code
_entity_poly.pdbx_strand_id
1 'polypeptide(L)'
;MSYFYAFLLVIALSLVGVLGDYFIKLSGDDKTKYIDYKLFIIGFVVYSLTAVGWFFVMKNIKLGTLGVIYGVTTILALVIVGVLFFNERLNAYEIAGIVAGLFSLALLYRFG
;
A
#
# COMPACT_ATOMS: atom_id res chain seq x y z
N MET A 1 -12.07 -5.62 19.67
CA MET A 1 -10.63 -5.66 19.31
C MET A 1 -9.94 -4.51 20.02
N SER A 2 -8.85 -4.75 20.77
CA SER A 2 -8.04 -3.63 21.28
C SER A 2 -7.50 -2.82 20.09
N TYR A 3 -7.46 -1.48 20.20
CA TYR A 3 -6.99 -0.57 19.15
C TYR A 3 -5.63 -0.98 18.56
N PHE A 4 -4.77 -1.57 19.39
CA PHE A 4 -3.48 -2.13 18.98
C PHE A 4 -3.58 -3.21 17.90
N TYR A 5 -4.53 -4.14 18.00
CA TYR A 5 -4.72 -5.19 17.00
C TYR A 5 -5.25 -4.63 15.68
N ALA A 6 -6.13 -3.63 15.75
CA ALA A 6 -6.67 -3.00 14.57
C ALA A 6 -5.56 -2.22 13.82
N PHE A 7 -4.63 -1.59 14.55
CA PHE A 7 -3.43 -0.96 14.00
C PHE A 7 -2.50 -1.97 13.29
N LEU A 8 -2.16 -3.08 13.94
CA LEU A 8 -1.36 -4.14 13.32
C LEU A 8 -2.03 -4.71 12.07
N LEU A 9 -3.35 -4.86 12.10
CA LEU A 9 -4.11 -5.39 10.97
C LEU A 9 -4.12 -4.42 9.78
N VAL A 10 -4.19 -3.10 10.02
CA VAL A 10 -4.04 -2.08 8.96
C VAL A 10 -2.67 -2.20 8.29
N ILE A 11 -1.59 -2.29 9.09
CA ILE A 11 -0.23 -2.45 8.56
C ILE A 11 -0.12 -3.74 7.74
N ALA A 12 -0.60 -4.86 8.27
CA ALA A 12 -0.58 -6.14 7.58
C ALA A 12 -1.35 -6.07 6.25
N LEU A 13 -2.55 -5.47 6.24
CA LEU A 13 -3.33 -5.30 5.02
C LEU A 13 -2.69 -4.36 4.01
N SER A 14 -2.06 -3.27 4.46
CA SER A 14 -1.26 -2.39 3.60
C SER A 14 -0.15 -3.18 2.91
N LEU A 15 0.62 -3.98 3.66
CA LEU A 15 1.71 -4.78 3.10
C LEU A 15 1.21 -5.84 2.12
N VAL A 16 0.10 -6.52 2.42
CA VAL A 16 -0.54 -7.47 1.50
C VAL A 16 -1.06 -6.77 0.25
N GLY A 17 -1.62 -5.56 0.39
CA GLY A 17 -2.06 -4.73 -0.73
C GLY A 17 -0.89 -4.39 -1.66
N VAL A 18 0.23 -3.92 -1.09
CA VAL A 18 1.46 -3.62 -1.84
C VAL A 18 2.04 -4.86 -2.50
N LEU A 19 1.91 -6.03 -1.88
CA LEU A 19 2.30 -7.31 -2.48
C LEU A 19 1.39 -7.66 -3.69
N GLY A 20 0.11 -7.33 -3.63
CA GLY A 20 -0.79 -7.38 -4.78
C GLY A 20 -0.36 -6.43 -5.90
N ASP A 21 -0.07 -5.17 -5.55
CA ASP A 21 0.41 -4.15 -6.50
C ASP A 21 1.70 -4.59 -7.20
N TYR A 22 2.62 -5.21 -6.46
CA TYR A 22 3.84 -5.79 -6.99
C TYR A 22 3.55 -6.82 -8.09
N PHE A 23 2.67 -7.80 -7.83
CA PHE A 23 2.33 -8.83 -8.82
C PHE A 23 1.60 -8.27 -10.04
N ILE A 24 0.70 -7.30 -9.82
CA ILE A 24 0.02 -6.61 -10.92
C ILE A 24 1.04 -5.88 -11.79
N LYS A 25 1.97 -5.13 -11.20
CA LYS A 25 3.03 -4.44 -11.94
C LYS A 25 3.94 -5.41 -12.69
N LEU A 26 4.33 -6.52 -12.04
CA LEU A 26 5.16 -7.56 -12.66
C LEU A 26 4.45 -8.23 -13.85
N SER A 27 3.12 -8.35 -13.81
CA SER A 27 2.33 -8.93 -14.90
C SER A 27 2.34 -8.12 -16.19
N GLY A 28 2.71 -6.83 -16.11
CA GLY A 28 2.84 -5.92 -17.24
C GLY A 28 4.30 -5.53 -17.54
N ASP A 29 5.30 -6.26 -17.03
CA ASP A 29 6.72 -5.98 -17.31
C ASP A 29 7.00 -6.05 -18.82
N ASP A 30 7.79 -5.09 -19.34
CA ASP A 30 8.02 -4.83 -20.77
C ASP A 30 8.65 -6.01 -21.53
N LYS A 31 9.16 -7.01 -20.79
CA LYS A 31 9.78 -8.21 -21.35
C LYS A 31 8.78 -9.09 -22.10
N THR A 32 7.49 -8.95 -21.82
CA THR A 32 6.43 -9.67 -22.51
C THR A 32 5.52 -8.68 -23.22
N LYS A 33 5.40 -8.77 -24.55
CA LYS A 33 4.48 -7.95 -25.38
C LYS A 33 3.00 -8.09 -24.99
N TYR A 34 2.69 -9.01 -24.08
CA TYR A 34 1.37 -9.39 -23.61
C TYR A 34 1.38 -9.51 -22.08
N ILE A 35 0.21 -9.37 -21.47
CA ILE A 35 0.01 -9.52 -20.02
C ILE A 35 0.31 -10.96 -19.60
N ASP A 36 1.12 -11.15 -18.56
CA ASP A 36 1.22 -12.44 -17.88
C ASP A 36 -0.03 -12.66 -17.02
N TYR A 37 -1.00 -13.36 -17.61
CA TYR A 37 -2.28 -13.66 -16.95
C TYR A 37 -2.12 -14.40 -15.61
N LYS A 38 -1.06 -15.20 -15.41
CA LYS A 38 -0.86 -15.90 -14.14
C LYS A 38 -0.52 -14.92 -13.03
N LEU A 39 0.45 -14.05 -13.29
CA LEU A 39 0.86 -13.01 -12.33
C LEU A 39 -0.26 -12.01 -12.08
N PHE A 40 -0.99 -11.63 -13.13
CA PHE A 40 -2.13 -10.74 -13.01
C PHE A 40 -3.23 -11.33 -12.11
N ILE A 41 -3.60 -12.60 -12.30
CA ILE A 41 -4.62 -13.27 -11.48
C ILE A 41 -4.15 -13.39 -10.03
N ILE A 42 -2.87 -13.72 -9.78
CA ILE A 42 -2.31 -13.77 -8.42
C ILE A 42 -2.43 -12.40 -7.76
N GLY A 43 -1.94 -11.34 -8.42
CA GLY A 43 -2.03 -9.98 -7.90
C GLY A 43 -3.47 -9.54 -7.65
N PHE A 44 -4.38 -9.83 -8.59
CA PHE A 44 -5.81 -9.53 -8.47
C PHE A 44 -6.46 -10.23 -7.27
N VAL A 45 -6.22 -11.53 -7.07
CA VAL A 45 -6.79 -12.29 -5.95
C VAL A 45 -6.25 -11.77 -4.63
N VAL A 46 -4.93 -11.56 -4.53
CA VAL A 46 -4.29 -11.01 -3.32
C VAL A 46 -4.87 -9.64 -2.99
N TYR A 47 -4.92 -8.73 -3.96
CA TYR A 47 -5.43 -7.38 -3.77
C TYR A 47 -6.91 -7.38 -3.38
N SER A 48 -7.74 -8.16 -4.07
CA SER A 48 -9.18 -8.24 -3.81
C SER A 48 -9.49 -8.85 -2.44
N LEU A 49 -8.71 -9.83 -1.98
CA LEU A 49 -8.86 -10.42 -0.65
C LEU A 49 -8.64 -9.40 0.47
N THR A 50 -7.80 -8.37 0.25
CA THR A 50 -7.60 -7.31 1.26
C THR A 50 -8.89 -6.54 1.56
N ALA A 51 -9.83 -6.46 0.61
CA ALA A 51 -11.10 -5.77 0.81
C ALA A 51 -11.93 -6.34 1.97
N VAL A 52 -11.86 -7.67 2.17
CA VAL A 52 -12.50 -8.33 3.32
C VAL A 52 -11.87 -7.87 4.62
N GLY A 53 -10.54 -7.76 4.67
CA GLY A 53 -9.83 -7.23 5.82
C GLY A 53 -10.20 -5.77 6.11
N TRP A 54 -10.28 -4.94 5.07
CA TRP A 54 -10.67 -3.54 5.20
C TRP A 54 -12.06 -3.36 5.81
N PHE A 55 -13.02 -4.21 5.44
CA PHE A 55 -14.34 -4.22 6.06
C PHE A 55 -14.27 -4.39 7.59
N PHE A 56 -13.45 -5.32 8.09
CA PHE A 56 -13.28 -5.52 9.53
C PHE A 56 -12.59 -4.34 10.21
N VAL A 57 -11.59 -3.71 9.56
CA VAL A 57 -10.91 -2.53 10.12
C VAL A 57 -11.87 -1.34 10.19
N MET A 58 -12.57 -1.05 9.09
CA MET A 58 -13.47 0.11 8.98
C MET A 58 -14.66 0.02 9.92
N LYS A 59 -15.03 -1.19 10.37
CA LYS A 59 -16.02 -1.38 11.44
C LYS A 59 -15.55 -0.87 12.82
N ASN A 60 -14.24 -0.83 13.06
CA ASN A 60 -13.66 -0.57 14.38
C ASN A 60 -12.84 0.73 14.47
N ILE A 61 -12.37 1.26 13.34
CA ILE A 61 -11.59 2.50 13.28
C ILE A 61 -12.29 3.50 12.36
N LYS A 62 -12.30 4.77 12.77
CA LYS A 62 -12.72 5.89 11.91
C LYS A 62 -11.88 5.95 10.63
N LEU A 63 -12.52 6.37 9.55
CA LEU A 63 -11.89 6.43 8.21
C LEU A 63 -10.65 7.35 8.17
N GLY A 64 -10.65 8.45 8.93
CA GLY A 64 -9.53 9.39 8.97
C GLY A 64 -8.27 8.79 9.60
N THR A 65 -8.40 8.17 10.77
CA THR A 65 -7.28 7.46 11.43
C THR A 65 -6.76 6.33 10.53
N LEU A 66 -7.66 5.57 9.89
CA LEU A 66 -7.29 4.52 8.95
C LEU A 66 -6.48 5.08 7.78
N GLY A 67 -6.96 6.15 7.14
CA GLY A 67 -6.33 6.75 5.97
C GLY A 67 -4.90 7.20 6.22
N VAL A 68 -4.60 7.70 7.42
CA VAL A 68 -3.23 8.10 7.80
C VAL A 68 -2.30 6.90 7.93
N ILE A 69 -2.69 5.89 8.71
CA ILE A 69 -1.86 4.71 8.95
C ILE A 69 -1.64 3.94 7.64
N TYR A 70 -2.73 3.74 6.89
CA TYR A 70 -2.70 3.13 5.57
C TYR A 70 -1.78 3.91 4.64
N GLY A 71 -1.98 5.23 4.51
CA GLY A 71 -1.20 6.07 3.61
C GLY A 71 0.29 6.03 3.90
N VAL A 72 0.69 6.19 5.17
CA VAL A 72 2.12 6.17 5.55
C VAL A 72 2.73 4.81 5.23
N THR A 73 2.06 3.73 5.64
CA THR A 73 2.56 2.37 5.45
C THR A 73 2.67 2.02 3.97
N THR A 74 1.62 2.31 3.19
CA THR A 74 1.55 2.00 1.76
C THR A 74 2.55 2.80 0.95
N ILE A 75 2.70 4.12 1.19
CA ILE A 75 3.69 4.95 0.49
C ILE A 75 5.11 4.42 0.74
N LEU A 76 5.48 4.19 2.01
CA LEU A 76 6.81 3.70 2.35
C LEU A 76 7.06 2.31 1.73
N ALA A 77 6.11 1.40 1.84
CA ALA A 77 6.24 0.06 1.29
C ALA A 77 6.34 0.05 -0.24
N LEU A 78 5.53 0.86 -0.95
CA LEU A 78 5.60 0.99 -2.41
C LEU A 78 6.94 1.56 -2.86
N VAL A 79 7.46 2.58 -2.18
CA VAL A 79 8.78 3.15 -2.49
C VAL A 79 9.87 2.10 -2.30
N ILE A 80 9.84 1.35 -1.20
CA ILE A 80 10.80 0.26 -0.95
C ILE A 80 10.72 -0.80 -2.05
N VAL A 81 9.51 -1.24 -2.41
CA VAL A 81 9.31 -2.24 -3.46
C VAL A 81 9.77 -1.72 -4.83
N GLY A 82 9.45 -0.47 -5.16
CA GLY A 82 9.86 0.21 -6.38
C GLY A 82 11.38 0.24 -6.55
N VAL A 83 12.08 0.69 -5.51
CA VAL A 83 13.55 0.77 -5.53
C VAL A 83 14.19 -0.62 -5.57
N LEU A 84 13.73 -1.56 -4.74
CA LEU A 84 14.39 -2.86 -4.59
C LEU A 84 14.11 -3.84 -5.74
N PHE A 85 12.88 -3.88 -6.24
CA PHE A 85 12.47 -4.89 -7.23
C PHE A 85 12.38 -4.34 -8.65
N PHE A 86 12.04 -3.06 -8.82
CA PHE A 86 11.90 -2.43 -10.13
C PHE A 86 13.09 -1.53 -10.49
N ASN A 87 14.10 -1.43 -9.62
CA ASN A 87 15.28 -0.56 -9.80
C ASN A 87 14.90 0.90 -10.10
N GLU A 88 13.78 1.36 -9.55
CA GLU A 88 13.35 2.74 -9.69
C GLU A 88 14.30 3.64 -8.91
N ARG A 89 14.74 4.74 -9.55
CA ARG A 89 15.66 5.68 -8.92
C ARG A 89 14.86 6.78 -8.25
N LEU A 90 15.14 7.01 -6.96
CA LEU A 90 14.62 8.15 -6.23
C LEU A 90 15.48 9.38 -6.49
N ASN A 91 14.88 10.41 -7.09
CA ASN A 91 15.46 11.74 -7.21
C ASN A 91 15.11 12.60 -5.96
N ALA A 92 15.87 13.67 -5.74
CA ALA A 92 15.66 14.60 -4.63
C ALA A 92 14.24 15.20 -4.59
N TYR A 93 13.61 15.42 -5.76
CA TYR A 93 12.23 15.88 -5.85
C TYR A 93 11.22 14.84 -5.37
N GLU A 94 11.44 13.56 -5.64
CA GLU A 94 10.56 12.47 -5.20
C GLU A 94 10.69 12.25 -3.69
N ILE A 95 11.91 12.36 -3.16
CA ILE A 95 12.16 12.34 -1.71
C ILE A 95 11.42 13.52 -1.04
N ALA A 96 11.52 14.73 -1.60
CA ALA A 96 10.78 15.88 -1.10
C ALA A 96 9.26 15.66 -1.17
N GLY A 97 8.77 15.03 -2.24
CA GLY A 97 7.37 14.64 -2.40
C GLY A 97 6.90 13.62 -1.35
N ILE A 98 7.71 12.60 -1.06
CA ILE A 98 7.44 11.61 -0.01
C ILE A 98 7.38 12.30 1.36
N VAL A 99 8.35 13.16 1.68
CA VAL A 99 8.37 13.91 2.95
C VAL A 99 7.14 14.81 3.07
N ALA A 100 6.77 15.53 2.02
CA ALA A 100 5.57 16.35 2.00
C ALA A 100 4.28 15.52 2.15
N GLY A 101 4.22 14.35 1.51
CA GLY A 101 3.12 13.40 1.65
C GLY A 101 2.97 12.88 3.08
N LEU A 102 4.07 12.45 3.70
CA LEU A 102 4.09 12.02 5.10
C LEU A 102 3.69 13.16 6.04
N PHE A 103 4.14 14.39 5.78
CA PHE A 103 3.75 15.56 6.56
C PHE A 103 2.25 15.85 6.45
N SER A 104 1.66 15.74 5.26
CA SER A 104 0.21 15.85 5.05
C SER A 104 -0.55 14.81 5.89
N LEU A 105 -0.10 13.56 5.88
CA LEU A 105 -0.71 12.49 6.68
C LEU A 105 -0.58 12.76 8.19
N ALA A 106 0.55 13.30 8.64
CA ALA A 106 0.74 13.70 10.05
C ALA A 106 -0.21 14.84 10.47
N LEU A 107 -0.44 15.83 9.61
CA LEU A 107 -1.40 16.91 9.87
C LEU A 107 -2.84 16.39 9.91
N LEU A 108 -3.18 15.45 9.03
CA LEU A 108 -4.51 14.86 8.94
C LEU A 108 -4.80 13.85 10.06
N TYR A 109 -3.80 13.38 10.80
CA TYR A 109 -3.96 12.44 11.91
C TYR A 109 -4.96 12.93 12.96
N ARG A 110 -5.02 14.25 13.23
CA ARG A 110 -5.93 14.83 14.23
C ARG A 110 -7.41 14.81 13.78
N PHE A 111 -7.68 14.74 12.48
CA PHE A 111 -9.05 14.59 11.96
C PHE A 111 -9.58 13.16 12.06
N GLY A 112 -8.71 12.22 12.45
CA GLY A 112 -8.95 10.79 12.48
C GLY A 112 -9.85 10.26 13.58
#